data_AF-C6I0G1-F1
#
_entry.id   AF-C6I0G1-F1
#
_cell.length_a   1.000
_cell.length_b   1.000
_cell.length_c   1.000
_cell.angle_alpha   90.00
_cell.angle_beta   90.00
_cell.angle_gamma   90.00
#
_symmetry.space_group_name_H-M   'P 1'
#
loop_
_entity.id
_entity.type
_entity.pdbx_description
1 polymer ?
#
loop_
_entity_poly.entity_id
_entity_poly.type
_entity_poly.pdbx_seq_one_letter_code
_entity_poly.pdbx_strand_id
1 'polypeptide(L)'
;MSDPKEKKKGDPTPLPMVSPPPAEPRNPERRPAVRQVRMNPKVARGLPCLDGTQIPVTVFLELFKKGYTVDRIVAECYPELSREDVLFALDFVIDWVRRAPGYLSNLVDNG
;
A
#
# COMPACT_ATOMS: atom_id res chain seq x y z
N MET A 1 7.57 -60.01 -13.62
CA MET A 1 8.25 -58.73 -13.83
C MET A 1 7.35 -57.87 -14.70
N SER A 2 6.63 -56.93 -14.09
CA SER A 2 5.83 -55.95 -14.82
C SER A 2 5.82 -54.63 -14.05
N ASP A 3 5.97 -53.56 -14.81
CA ASP A 3 6.41 -52.20 -14.51
C ASP A 3 5.66 -51.39 -13.43
N PRO A 4 6.29 -50.32 -12.92
CA PRO A 4 5.83 -49.56 -11.76
C PRO A 4 4.69 -48.60 -12.10
N LYS A 5 3.70 -48.56 -11.20
CA LYS A 5 2.54 -47.63 -11.26
C LYS A 5 2.99 -46.17 -11.40
N GLU A 6 2.68 -45.58 -12.54
CA GLU A 6 2.76 -44.15 -12.80
C GLU A 6 1.78 -43.41 -11.88
N LYS A 7 2.32 -42.69 -10.87
CA LYS A 7 1.54 -41.78 -10.03
C LYS A 7 1.16 -40.57 -10.87
N LYS A 8 -0.07 -40.54 -11.38
CA LYS A 8 -0.65 -39.31 -11.92
C LYS A 8 -0.73 -38.27 -10.80
N LYS A 9 0.14 -37.26 -10.85
CA LYS A 9 0.05 -36.05 -10.04
C LYS A 9 -1.23 -35.36 -10.47
N GLY A 10 -2.32 -35.60 -9.73
CA GLY A 10 -3.60 -34.96 -9.98
C GLY A 10 -3.40 -33.45 -10.05
N ASP A 11 -4.04 -32.81 -11.01
CA ASP A 11 -4.03 -31.35 -11.12
C ASP A 11 -4.36 -30.75 -9.75
N PRO A 12 -3.58 -29.76 -9.27
CA PRO A 12 -3.86 -29.12 -8.00
C PRO A 12 -5.26 -28.51 -8.10
N THR A 13 -6.18 -29.01 -7.28
CA THR A 13 -7.53 -28.46 -7.16
C THR A 13 -7.39 -26.96 -6.93
N PRO A 14 -7.97 -26.10 -7.78
CA PRO A 14 -7.89 -24.67 -7.56
C PRO A 14 -8.44 -24.38 -6.17
N LEU A 15 -7.63 -23.71 -5.34
CA LEU A 15 -8.05 -23.29 -4.01
C LEU A 15 -9.35 -22.50 -4.17
N PRO A 16 -10.38 -22.76 -3.33
CA PRO A 16 -11.58 -21.94 -3.37
C PRO A 16 -11.12 -20.49 -3.20
N MET A 17 -11.55 -19.61 -4.11
CA MET A 17 -11.35 -18.19 -3.95
C MET A 17 -12.11 -17.77 -2.70
N VAL A 18 -11.43 -17.77 -1.56
CA VAL A 18 -11.95 -17.16 -0.34
C VAL A 18 -12.05 -15.68 -0.69
N SER A 19 -13.28 -15.22 -0.94
CA SER A 19 -13.57 -13.79 -1.01
C SER A 19 -12.84 -13.12 0.16
N PRO A 20 -12.07 -12.04 -0.08
CA PRO A 20 -11.41 -11.34 1.01
C PRO A 20 -12.45 -11.09 2.10
N PRO A 21 -12.10 -11.30 3.38
CA PRO A 21 -13.05 -11.10 4.47
C PRO A 21 -13.67 -9.71 4.30
N PRO A 22 -15.01 -9.57 4.41
CA PRO A 22 -15.64 -8.25 4.37
C PRO A 22 -14.91 -7.37 5.37
N ALA A 23 -14.55 -6.15 4.96
CA ALA A 23 -13.82 -5.22 5.81
C ALA A 23 -14.51 -5.16 7.17
N GLU A 24 -13.82 -5.63 8.23
CA GLU A 24 -14.42 -5.66 9.57
C GLU A 24 -14.92 -4.26 9.91
N PRO A 25 -16.16 -4.12 10.44
CA PRO A 25 -16.65 -2.82 10.86
C PRO A 25 -15.70 -2.26 11.91
N ARG A 26 -15.19 -1.05 11.66
CA ARG A 26 -14.24 -0.36 12.53
C ARG A 26 -14.86 -0.26 13.93
N ASN A 27 -14.28 -0.95 14.92
CA ASN A 27 -14.70 -0.83 16.32
C ASN A 27 -14.41 0.62 16.80
N PRO A 28 -15.42 1.41 17.19
CA PRO A 28 -15.24 2.80 17.59
C PRO A 28 -14.40 2.98 18.88
N GLU A 29 -14.26 1.94 19.71
CA GLU A 29 -13.44 1.95 20.92
C GLU A 29 -11.95 1.61 20.67
N ARG A 30 -11.63 1.07 19.49
CA ARG A 30 -10.22 0.95 19.07
C ARG A 30 -9.80 2.28 18.48
N ARG A 31 -8.67 2.83 18.96
CA ARG A 31 -7.97 3.95 18.32
C ARG A 31 -7.98 3.68 16.80
N PRO A 32 -8.44 4.61 15.94
CA PRO A 32 -8.67 4.31 14.54
C PRO A 32 -7.38 3.71 13.97
N ALA A 33 -7.46 2.47 13.50
CA ALA A 33 -6.29 1.78 12.98
C ALA A 33 -5.71 2.63 11.85
N VAL A 34 -4.44 3.02 11.98
CA VAL A 34 -3.71 3.78 10.96
C VAL A 34 -3.74 2.97 9.68
N ARG A 35 -4.18 3.60 8.59
CA ARG A 35 -4.29 2.98 7.27
C ARG A 35 -2.90 2.55 6.82
N GLN A 36 -2.80 1.31 6.34
CA GLN A 36 -1.57 0.79 5.74
C GLN A 36 -1.40 1.32 4.32
N VAL A 37 -0.19 1.22 3.76
CA VAL A 37 0.04 1.52 2.34
C VAL A 37 -0.02 0.22 1.55
N ARG A 38 -0.80 0.21 0.47
CA ARG A 38 -0.89 -0.91 -0.48
C ARG A 38 -0.48 -0.47 -1.88
N MET A 39 0.18 -1.37 -2.59
CA MET A 39 0.46 -1.23 -4.01
C MET A 39 -0.35 -2.25 -4.78
N ASN A 40 -1.16 -1.78 -5.73
CA ASN A 40 -1.89 -2.64 -6.62
C ASN A 40 -1.65 -2.19 -8.06
N PRO A 41 -1.02 -3.00 -8.93
CA PRO A 41 -0.71 -2.61 -10.31
C PRO A 41 -1.95 -2.23 -11.12
N LYS A 42 -3.15 -2.68 -10.71
CA LYS A 42 -4.43 -2.36 -11.36
C LYS A 42 -5.08 -1.07 -10.86
N VAL A 43 -4.53 -0.43 -9.82
CA VAL A 43 -5.07 0.78 -9.18
C VAL A 43 -4.01 1.87 -9.20
N ALA A 44 -4.40 3.13 -9.49
CA ALA A 44 -3.49 4.29 -9.48
C ALA A 44 -2.17 4.04 -10.27
N ARG A 45 -2.22 3.27 -11.35
CA ARG A 45 -1.05 2.88 -12.17
C ARG A 45 0.07 2.19 -11.36
N GLY A 46 -0.28 1.46 -10.31
CA GLY A 46 0.68 0.77 -9.45
C GLY A 46 1.34 1.64 -8.39
N LEU A 47 0.92 2.89 -8.23
CA LEU A 47 1.43 3.76 -7.18
C LEU A 47 1.03 3.23 -5.78
N PRO A 48 1.86 3.49 -4.76
CA PRO A 48 1.51 3.21 -3.38
C PRO A 48 0.36 4.12 -2.94
N CYS A 49 -0.72 3.53 -2.45
CA CYS A 49 -1.93 4.21 -1.99
C CYS A 49 -2.27 3.82 -0.55
N LEU A 50 -2.91 4.72 0.19
CA LEU A 50 -3.44 4.40 1.52
C LEU A 50 -4.60 3.40 1.40
N ASP A 51 -4.61 2.37 2.24
CA ASP A 51 -5.60 1.31 2.24
C ASP A 51 -7.01 1.86 2.52
N GLY A 52 -7.99 1.29 1.83
CA GLY A 52 -9.35 1.83 1.82
C GLY A 52 -9.49 3.20 1.14
N THR A 53 -8.47 3.65 0.39
CA THR A 53 -8.53 4.82 -0.49
C THR A 53 -7.88 4.50 -1.84
N GLN A 54 -8.09 5.36 -2.83
CA GLN A 54 -7.29 5.38 -4.06
C GLN A 54 -6.33 6.57 -4.09
N ILE A 55 -6.03 7.16 -2.92
CA ILE A 55 -5.18 8.34 -2.79
C ILE A 55 -3.72 7.90 -2.83
N PRO A 56 -2.95 8.27 -3.87
CA PRO A 56 -1.53 7.96 -3.92
C PRO A 56 -0.78 8.73 -2.85
N VAL A 57 0.20 8.08 -2.23
CA VAL A 57 1.05 8.70 -1.20
C VAL A 57 1.78 9.95 -1.73
N THR A 58 2.07 9.99 -3.02
CA THR A 58 2.72 11.13 -3.69
C THR A 58 1.91 12.43 -3.61
N VAL A 59 0.58 12.34 -3.51
CA VAL A 59 -0.29 13.53 -3.42
C VAL A 59 0.03 14.35 -2.17
N PHE A 60 0.36 13.70 -1.06
CA PHE A 60 0.73 14.41 0.16
C PHE A 60 1.99 15.25 -0.05
N LEU A 61 3.00 14.72 -0.75
CA LEU A 61 4.22 15.47 -1.09
C LEU A 61 3.92 16.68 -1.97
N GLU A 62 3.02 16.54 -2.95
CA GLU A 62 2.59 17.64 -3.81
C GLU A 62 1.85 18.73 -3.02
N LEU A 63 1.03 18.34 -2.04
CA LEU A 63 0.34 19.27 -1.14
C LEU A 63 1.32 19.98 -0.20
N PHE A 64 2.29 19.26 0.37
CA PHE A 64 3.36 19.87 1.17
C PHE A 64 4.19 20.86 0.34
N LYS A 65 4.51 20.53 -0.92
CA LYS A 65 5.18 21.45 -1.85
C LYS A 65 4.37 22.72 -2.10
N LYS A 66 3.04 22.65 -2.06
CA LYS A 66 2.12 23.80 -2.16
C LYS A 66 1.91 24.54 -0.83
N GLY A 67 2.59 24.13 0.24
CA GLY A 67 2.53 24.78 1.55
C GLY A 67 1.37 24.31 2.44
N TYR A 68 0.73 23.18 2.13
CA TYR A 68 -0.31 22.62 3.00
C TYR A 68 0.32 21.98 4.25
N THR A 69 -0.31 22.17 5.40
CA THR A 69 0.04 21.47 6.64
C THR A 69 -0.76 20.17 6.77
N VAL A 70 -0.32 19.25 7.63
CA VAL A 70 -1.06 18.00 7.92
C VAL A 70 -2.49 18.29 8.35
N ASP A 71 -2.68 19.26 9.26
CA ASP A 71 -3.99 19.64 9.76
C ASP A 71 -4.88 20.19 8.65
N ARG A 72 -4.31 20.97 7.72
CA ARG A 72 -5.03 21.50 6.57
C ARG A 72 -5.42 20.41 5.58
N ILE A 73 -4.54 19.43 5.34
CA ILE A 73 -4.80 18.30 4.46
C ILE A 73 -6.01 17.51 4.97
N VAL A 74 -6.05 17.21 6.27
CA VAL A 74 -7.17 16.48 6.87
C VAL A 74 -8.42 17.35 6.91
N ALA A 75 -8.33 18.63 7.25
CA ALA A 75 -9.51 19.50 7.37
C ALA A 75 -10.15 19.87 6.01
N GLU A 76 -9.34 20.15 4.98
CA GLU A 76 -9.81 20.73 3.72
C GLU A 76 -9.80 19.75 2.54
N CYS A 77 -8.85 18.80 2.49
CA CYS A 77 -8.65 17.96 1.31
C CYS A 77 -9.22 16.55 1.49
N TYR A 78 -8.94 15.93 2.63
CA TYR A 78 -9.30 14.53 2.91
C TYR A 78 -9.83 14.34 4.34
N PRO A 79 -11.07 14.79 4.63
CA PRO A 79 -11.70 14.69 5.95
C PRO A 79 -11.87 13.26 6.48
N GLU A 80 -11.82 12.26 5.60
CA GLU A 80 -11.88 10.84 5.93
C GLU A 80 -10.54 10.25 6.42
N LEU A 81 -9.47 11.03 6.34
CA LEU A 81 -8.14 10.65 6.82
C LEU A 81 -7.91 11.19 8.24
N SER A 82 -7.14 10.44 9.02
CA SER A 82 -6.57 10.93 10.27
C SER A 82 -5.22 11.60 10.03
N ARG A 83 -4.74 12.38 11.00
CA ARG A 83 -3.38 12.96 10.95
C ARG A 83 -2.34 11.84 10.87
N GLU A 84 -2.59 10.76 11.61
CA GLU A 84 -1.76 9.57 11.65
C GLU A 84 -1.68 8.88 10.28
N ASP A 85 -2.76 8.88 9.48
CA ASP A 85 -2.73 8.33 8.12
C ASP A 85 -1.77 9.13 7.21
N VAL A 86 -1.79 10.47 7.32
CA VAL A 86 -0.90 11.35 6.54
C VAL A 86 0.56 11.17 6.97
N LEU A 87 0.82 11.10 8.28
CA LEU A 87 2.17 10.87 8.81
C LEU A 87 2.70 9.49 8.41
N PHE A 88 1.88 8.44 8.49
CA PHE A 88 2.25 7.10 8.05
C PHE A 88 2.58 7.06 6.55
N ALA A 89 1.82 7.79 5.73
CA ALA A 89 2.10 7.93 4.31
C ALA A 89 3.48 8.56 4.07
N LEU A 90 3.85 9.59 4.83
CA LEU A 90 5.18 10.23 4.76
C LEU A 90 6.29 9.27 5.19
N ASP A 91 6.14 8.58 6.32
CA ASP A 91 7.11 7.61 6.82
C ASP A 91 7.39 6.53 5.77
N PHE A 92 6.33 6.05 5.12
CA PHE A 92 6.45 5.09 4.02
C PHE A 92 7.32 5.63 2.87
N VAL A 93 7.13 6.89 2.43
CA VAL A 93 7.97 7.48 1.36
C VAL A 93 9.42 7.59 1.81
N ILE A 94 9.65 8.06 3.03
CA ILE A 94 11.00 8.23 3.57
C ILE A 94 11.73 6.89 3.54
N ASP A 95 11.09 5.83 4.02
CA ASP A 95 11.64 4.48 4.00
C ASP A 95 11.81 3.93 2.58
N TRP A 96 10.86 4.22 1.68
CA TRP A 96 10.98 3.86 0.27
C TRP A 96 12.22 4.47 -0.37
N VAL A 97 12.41 5.78 -0.20
CA VAL A 97 13.54 6.52 -0.76
C VAL A 97 14.86 6.05 -0.14
N ARG A 98 14.90 5.76 1.16
CA ARG A 98 16.08 5.18 1.81
C ARG A 98 16.49 3.82 1.24
N ARG A 99 15.52 3.03 0.77
CA ARG A 99 15.77 1.72 0.13
C ARG A 99 16.03 1.81 -1.37
N ALA A 100 15.79 2.96 -2.00
CA ALA A 100 16.00 3.16 -3.43
C ALA A 100 17.46 3.04 -3.93
N PRO A 101 18.55 3.14 -3.14
CA PRO A 101 19.90 2.90 -3.64
C PRO A 101 20.11 1.54 -4.33
N GLY A 102 19.26 0.52 -4.03
CA GLY A 102 19.27 -0.76 -4.75
C GLY A 102 18.57 -0.77 -6.13
N TYR A 103 17.73 0.24 -6.42
CA TYR A 103 16.90 0.34 -7.63
C TYR A 103 17.21 1.56 -8.51
N LEU A 104 17.94 2.54 -7.97
CA LEU A 104 18.31 3.78 -8.63
C LEU A 104 19.84 3.92 -8.68
N SER A 105 20.55 2.88 -9.12
CA SER A 105 22.01 2.92 -9.31
C SER A 105 22.47 4.16 -10.10
N ASN A 106 21.67 4.55 -11.09
CA ASN A 106 21.94 5.71 -11.96
C ASN A 106 21.79 7.08 -11.26
N LEU A 107 21.27 7.14 -10.03
CA LEU A 107 21.17 8.38 -9.25
C LEU A 107 22.40 8.62 -8.37
N VAL A 108 23.25 7.60 -8.19
CA VAL A 108 24.41 7.62 -7.28
C VAL A 108 25.69 8.11 -7.99
N ASP A 109 25.72 8.15 -9.33
CA ASP A 109 26.94 8.45 -10.11
C ASP A 109 27.02 9.88 -10.69
N ASN A 110 26.38 10.88 -10.09
CA ASN A 110 26.55 12.29 -10.50
C ASN A 110 26.97 13.17 -9.32
N GLY A 111 28.15 12.88 -8.77
CA GLY A 111 28.89 13.73 -7.82
C GLY A 111 30.32 13.92 -8.30
#